data_AF-A0A844ZPJ8-F1
#
_entry.id   AF-A0A844ZPJ8-F1
#
_cell.length_a   1.000
_cell.length_b   1.000
_cell.length_c   1.000
_cell.angle_alpha   90.00
_cell.angle_beta   90.00
_cell.angle_gamma   90.00
#
_symmetry.space_group_name_H-M   'P 1'
#
loop_
_entity.id
_entity.type
_entity.pdbx_description
1 polymer ?
#
loop_
_entity_poly.entity_id
_entity_poly.type
_entity_poly.pdbx_seq_one_letter_code
_entity_poly.pdbx_strand_id
1 'polypeptide(L)'
;MKRTFSKLAASAAALIALAQPQLLAAQDCVDQEALSDATIYAMPLLYTAFSTKCGSELSETGFLATEGEAFIAPYQALQDDKWSGAFVLLQQFGKGRKGKGNDEMLKLFSSLPEEAMRPFVDAIIQQKVAEEIKVKDCGKIERGVEALAPLPPENMGSLLSFIMDMSGVKNPSLCPYDPE
;
A
#
# COMPACT_ATOMS: atom_id res chain seq x y z
N MET A 1 29.85 7.88 57.29
CA MET A 1 28.89 8.35 56.28
C MET A 1 29.36 8.00 54.85
N LYS A 2 29.43 6.72 54.46
CA LYS A 2 29.86 6.31 53.10
C LYS A 2 29.07 5.15 52.48
N ARG A 3 28.06 4.61 53.18
CA ARG A 3 27.35 3.36 52.77
C ARG A 3 25.94 3.56 52.22
N THR A 4 25.40 4.78 52.25
CA THR A 4 24.02 5.09 51.80
C THR A 4 23.92 5.55 50.35
N PHE A 5 25.01 6.00 49.73
CA PHE A 5 25.00 6.45 48.33
C PHE A 5 24.97 5.30 47.29
N SER A 6 25.43 4.09 47.64
CA SER A 6 25.44 2.97 46.69
C SER A 6 24.07 2.35 46.40
N LYS A 7 23.05 2.58 47.23
CA LYS A 7 21.72 1.98 47.03
C LYS A 7 20.77 2.79 46.16
N LEU A 8 21.04 4.10 45.97
CA LEU A 8 20.23 4.97 45.12
C LEU A 8 20.69 4.98 43.66
N ALA A 9 21.91 4.56 43.37
CA ALA A 9 22.43 4.49 42.00
C ALA A 9 21.92 3.27 41.21
N ALA A 10 21.46 2.21 41.88
CA ALA A 10 21.03 0.98 41.21
C ALA A 10 19.61 1.09 40.60
N SER A 11 18.75 1.96 41.13
CA SER A 11 17.35 2.08 40.67
C SER A 11 17.17 2.97 39.45
N ALA A 12 18.13 3.88 39.17
CA ALA A 12 18.05 4.79 38.03
C ALA A 12 18.50 4.16 36.70
N ALA A 13 19.29 3.08 36.74
CA ALA A 13 19.78 2.40 35.54
C ALA A 13 18.71 1.54 34.85
N ALA A 14 17.69 1.07 35.57
CA ALA A 14 16.65 0.21 35.01
C ALA A 14 15.64 0.96 34.11
N LEU A 15 15.43 2.27 34.33
CA LEU A 15 14.47 3.06 33.56
C LEU A 15 15.00 3.50 32.18
N ILE A 16 16.32 3.49 31.97
CA ILE A 16 16.93 3.88 30.69
C ILE A 16 16.86 2.73 29.67
N ALA A 17 16.75 1.48 30.12
CA ALA A 17 16.64 0.31 29.25
C ALA A 17 15.29 0.22 28.51
N LEU A 18 14.23 0.87 29.00
CA LEU A 18 12.90 0.87 28.36
C LEU A 18 12.76 1.94 27.27
N ALA A 19 13.72 2.85 27.13
CA ALA A 19 13.71 3.93 26.14
C ALA A 19 14.54 3.60 24.89
N GLN A 20 14.95 2.34 24.70
CA GLN A 20 15.59 1.96 23.45
C GLN A 20 14.50 1.89 22.37
N PRO A 21 14.55 2.72 21.31
CA PRO A 21 13.68 2.53 20.16
C PRO A 21 13.95 1.11 19.67
N GLN A 22 12.89 0.32 19.62
CA GLN A 22 12.94 -1.04 19.11
C GLN A 22 13.20 -0.86 17.62
N LEU A 23 14.45 -1.02 17.22
CA LEU A 23 14.81 -1.16 15.82
C LEU A 23 14.10 -2.42 15.35
N LEU A 24 12.89 -2.26 14.82
CA LEU A 24 12.22 -3.26 13.99
C LEU A 24 13.27 -3.68 12.95
N ALA A 25 13.76 -4.91 13.10
CA ALA A 25 14.68 -5.49 12.13
C ALA A 25 14.04 -5.35 10.75
N ALA A 26 14.83 -5.01 9.72
CA ALA A 26 14.34 -4.99 8.36
C ALA A 26 13.78 -6.38 8.03
N GLN A 27 12.45 -6.49 8.00
CA GLN A 27 11.77 -7.74 7.67
C GLN A 27 11.75 -7.89 6.15
N ASP A 28 12.04 -9.10 5.65
CA ASP A 28 11.98 -9.44 4.22
C ASP A 28 10.53 -9.76 3.76
N CYS A 29 9.54 -9.22 4.46
CA CYS A 29 8.12 -9.38 4.18
C CYS A 29 7.44 -8.03 4.00
N VAL A 30 6.26 -8.05 3.38
CA VAL A 30 5.40 -6.89 3.18
C VAL A 30 4.52 -6.71 4.40
N ASP A 31 4.57 -5.51 4.96
CA ASP A 31 3.70 -5.10 6.05
C ASP A 31 2.25 -4.94 5.57
N GLN A 32 1.28 -5.44 6.35
CA GLN A 32 -0.13 -5.45 5.93
C GLN A 32 -0.75 -4.04 5.97
N GLU A 33 -0.31 -3.18 6.88
CA GLU A 33 -0.73 -1.78 6.92
C GLU A 33 -0.17 -1.03 5.71
N ALA A 34 1.10 -1.23 5.38
CA ALA A 34 1.70 -0.67 4.15
C ALA A 34 0.98 -1.15 2.88
N LEU A 35 0.53 -2.41 2.84
CA LEU A 35 -0.30 -2.93 1.75
C LEU A 35 -1.67 -2.27 1.70
N SER A 36 -2.32 -2.09 2.85
CA SER A 36 -3.60 -1.39 2.95
C SER A 36 -3.48 0.05 2.44
N ASP A 37 -2.47 0.79 2.90
CA ASP A 37 -2.19 2.16 2.47
C ASP A 37 -1.91 2.23 0.96
N ALA A 38 -1.10 1.32 0.43
CA ALA A 38 -0.87 1.24 -1.02
C ALA A 38 -2.14 0.96 -1.82
N THR A 39 -3.05 0.15 -1.28
CA THR A 39 -4.34 -0.14 -1.92
C THR A 39 -5.20 1.10 -2.00
N ILE A 40 -5.33 1.83 -0.88
CA ILE A 40 -6.09 3.08 -0.81
C ILE A 40 -5.47 4.12 -1.74
N TYR A 41 -4.14 4.26 -1.70
CA TYR A 41 -3.37 5.17 -2.54
C TYR A 41 -3.56 4.91 -4.04
N ALA A 42 -3.51 3.63 -4.45
CA ALA A 42 -3.55 3.26 -5.84
C ALA A 42 -4.96 3.37 -6.44
N MET A 43 -6.03 3.21 -5.65
CA MET A 43 -7.40 3.12 -6.14
C MET A 43 -7.81 4.28 -7.07
N PRO A 44 -7.54 5.57 -6.76
CA PRO A 44 -7.84 6.67 -7.69
C PRO A 44 -7.10 6.58 -9.03
N LEU A 45 -5.87 6.05 -9.01
CA LEU A 45 -5.08 5.84 -10.23
C LEU A 45 -5.68 4.70 -11.07
N LEU A 46 -6.09 3.61 -10.42
CA LEU A 46 -6.76 2.47 -11.06
C LEU A 46 -8.08 2.91 -11.68
N TYR A 47 -8.89 3.66 -10.94
CA TYR A 47 -10.15 4.23 -11.41
C TYR A 47 -9.93 5.11 -12.64
N THR A 48 -8.96 6.04 -12.59
CA THR A 48 -8.66 6.92 -13.73
C THR A 48 -8.29 6.14 -14.99
N ALA A 49 -7.42 5.13 -14.85
CA ALA A 49 -7.02 4.27 -15.95
C ALA A 49 -8.21 3.45 -16.50
N PHE A 50 -9.03 2.89 -15.60
CA PHE A 50 -10.23 2.13 -15.95
C PHE A 50 -11.26 3.00 -16.68
N SER A 51 -11.63 4.15 -16.13
CA SER A 51 -12.60 5.08 -16.71
C SER A 51 -12.15 5.57 -18.08
N THR A 52 -10.87 5.89 -18.23
CA THR A 52 -10.30 6.31 -19.53
C THR A 52 -10.36 5.19 -20.56
N LYS A 53 -10.07 3.95 -20.15
CA LYS A 53 -10.01 2.80 -21.07
C LYS A 53 -11.39 2.24 -21.43
N CYS A 54 -12.32 2.25 -20.49
CA CYS A 54 -13.58 1.53 -20.56
C CYS A 54 -14.82 2.41 -20.70
N GLY A 55 -14.72 3.73 -20.45
CA GLY A 55 -15.90 4.60 -20.37
C GLY A 55 -16.82 4.55 -21.60
N SER A 56 -16.27 4.45 -22.82
CA SER A 56 -17.07 4.36 -24.06
C SER A 56 -17.69 3.00 -24.32
N GLU A 57 -17.28 1.97 -23.58
CA GLU A 57 -17.69 0.57 -23.78
C GLU A 57 -18.74 0.12 -22.78
N LEU A 58 -18.96 0.92 -21.72
CA LEU A 58 -19.87 0.65 -20.63
C LEU A 58 -21.21 1.34 -20.85
N SER A 59 -22.23 0.87 -20.13
CA SER A 59 -23.58 1.43 -20.23
C SER A 59 -23.61 2.86 -19.66
N GLU A 60 -24.31 3.77 -20.35
CA GLU A 60 -24.58 5.14 -19.86
C GLU A 60 -25.41 5.16 -18.56
N THR A 61 -26.02 4.03 -18.19
CA THR A 61 -26.74 3.84 -16.93
C THR A 61 -26.08 2.81 -16.03
N GLY A 62 -24.85 2.40 -16.34
CA GLY A 62 -24.06 1.45 -15.57
C GLY A 62 -23.51 2.07 -14.28
N PHE A 63 -22.87 1.24 -13.46
CA PHE A 63 -22.29 1.66 -12.19
C PHE A 63 -21.27 2.80 -12.38
N LEU A 64 -20.38 2.70 -13.37
CA LEU A 64 -19.36 3.72 -13.58
C LEU A 64 -19.99 5.08 -13.91
N ALA A 65 -21.06 5.08 -14.71
CA ALA A 65 -21.74 6.30 -15.13
C ALA A 65 -22.59 6.96 -14.02
N THR A 66 -23.10 6.17 -13.06
CA THR A 66 -24.09 6.62 -12.08
C THR A 66 -23.53 6.79 -10.66
N GLU A 67 -22.61 5.91 -10.26
CA GLU A 67 -22.10 5.82 -8.89
C GLU A 67 -20.56 5.90 -8.81
N GLY A 68 -19.86 5.89 -9.95
CA GLY A 68 -18.39 5.84 -10.01
C GLY A 68 -17.69 6.96 -9.25
N GLU A 69 -18.17 8.20 -9.39
CA GLU A 69 -17.62 9.36 -8.67
C GLU A 69 -17.84 9.28 -7.16
N ALA A 70 -19.03 8.82 -6.73
CA ALA A 70 -19.33 8.63 -5.32
C ALA A 70 -18.47 7.52 -4.70
N PHE A 71 -18.23 6.45 -5.46
CA PHE A 71 -17.34 5.36 -5.06
C PHE A 71 -15.90 5.81 -4.86
N ILE A 72 -15.35 6.63 -5.77
CA ILE A 72 -13.92 6.96 -5.73
C ILE A 72 -13.58 8.14 -4.79
N ALA A 73 -14.54 9.01 -4.51
CA ALA A 73 -14.36 10.18 -3.64
C ALA A 73 -13.67 9.89 -2.28
N PRO A 74 -14.05 8.87 -1.49
CA PRO A 74 -13.37 8.59 -0.22
C PRO A 74 -11.90 8.17 -0.39
N TYR A 75 -11.55 7.49 -1.50
CA TYR A 75 -10.15 7.14 -1.79
C TYR A 75 -9.34 8.37 -2.19
N GLN A 76 -9.91 9.27 -2.99
CA GLN A 76 -9.25 10.54 -3.36
C GLN A 76 -8.96 11.40 -2.13
N ALA A 77 -9.88 11.45 -1.16
CA ALA A 77 -9.69 12.19 0.08
C ALA A 77 -8.53 11.68 0.93
N LEU A 78 -8.18 10.39 0.82
CA LEU A 78 -7.11 9.76 1.59
C LEU A 78 -5.80 9.62 0.80
N GLN A 79 -5.81 9.85 -0.51
CA GLN A 79 -4.69 9.46 -1.38
C GLN A 79 -3.37 10.10 -0.96
N ASP A 80 -3.37 11.39 -0.65
CA ASP A 80 -2.15 12.10 -0.24
C ASP A 80 -1.60 11.57 1.10
N ASP A 81 -2.48 11.37 2.08
CA ASP A 81 -2.12 10.88 3.41
C ASP A 81 -1.57 9.45 3.37
N LYS A 82 -2.01 8.64 2.39
CA LYS A 82 -1.57 7.24 2.24
C LYS A 82 -0.30 7.06 1.42
N TRP A 83 0.25 8.13 0.84
CA TRP A 83 1.46 8.04 0.03
C TRP A 83 2.65 7.43 0.81
N SER A 84 2.87 7.85 2.06
CA SER A 84 4.05 7.39 2.80
C SER A 84 4.02 5.90 3.11
N GLY A 85 2.86 5.37 3.55
CA GLY A 85 2.66 3.93 3.71
C GLY A 85 2.80 3.16 2.39
N ALA A 86 2.25 3.70 1.29
CA ALA A 86 2.41 3.11 -0.03
C ALA A 86 3.88 3.08 -0.49
N PHE A 87 4.68 4.09 -0.15
CA PHE A 87 6.10 4.16 -0.48
C PHE A 87 6.92 3.11 0.29
N VAL A 88 6.57 2.85 1.56
CA VAL A 88 7.16 1.75 2.34
C VAL A 88 6.96 0.40 1.62
N LEU A 89 5.76 0.15 1.10
CA LEU A 89 5.48 -1.06 0.33
C LEU A 89 6.41 -1.18 -0.89
N LEU A 90 6.57 -0.10 -1.66
CA LEU A 90 7.45 -0.09 -2.84
C LEU A 90 8.91 -0.41 -2.48
N GLN A 91 9.39 0.13 -1.37
CA GLN A 91 10.74 -0.17 -0.87
C GLN A 91 10.89 -1.64 -0.47
N GLN A 92 9.88 -2.23 0.19
CA GLN A 92 9.87 -3.64 0.58
C GLN A 92 9.82 -4.56 -0.65
N PHE A 93 8.97 -4.24 -1.64
CA PHE A 93 8.91 -4.95 -2.92
C PHE A 93 10.24 -4.91 -3.68
N GLY A 94 10.94 -3.77 -3.66
CA GLY A 94 12.27 -3.65 -4.25
C GLY A 94 13.29 -4.60 -3.59
N LYS A 95 13.31 -4.66 -2.26
CA LYS A 95 14.25 -5.50 -1.51
C LYS A 95 13.99 -7.01 -1.71
N GLY A 96 12.72 -7.42 -1.80
CA GLY A 96 12.33 -8.83 -1.95
C GLY A 96 12.50 -9.42 -3.36
N ARG A 97 12.66 -8.59 -4.40
CA ARG A 97 12.64 -9.04 -5.80
C ARG A 97 14.06 -9.26 -6.35
N LYS A 98 14.61 -10.47 -6.24
CA LYS A 98 15.87 -10.85 -6.93
C LYS A 98 15.60 -11.11 -8.43
N GLY A 99 16.06 -10.22 -9.32
CA GLY A 99 15.91 -10.40 -10.78
C GLY A 99 16.62 -9.33 -11.63
N LYS A 100 17.12 -9.69 -12.82
CA LYS A 100 17.79 -8.77 -13.75
C LYS A 100 16.79 -7.71 -14.27
N GLY A 101 17.06 -6.44 -13.97
CA GLY A 101 16.20 -5.29 -14.30
C GLY A 101 15.68 -4.51 -13.09
N ASN A 102 15.65 -5.13 -11.91
CA ASN A 102 15.19 -4.46 -10.67
C ASN A 102 16.23 -3.49 -10.10
N ASP A 103 17.53 -3.74 -10.31
CA ASP A 103 18.60 -2.94 -9.72
C ASP A 103 18.56 -1.46 -10.14
N GLU A 104 18.10 -1.17 -11.36
CA GLU A 104 18.05 0.19 -11.90
C GLU A 104 16.86 0.97 -11.35
N MET A 105 15.71 0.31 -11.21
CA MET A 105 14.53 0.88 -10.54
C MET A 105 14.77 1.07 -9.04
N LEU A 106 15.42 0.10 -8.36
CA LEU A 106 15.85 0.26 -6.98
C LEU A 106 16.85 1.40 -6.81
N LYS A 107 17.82 1.54 -7.72
CA LYS A 107 18.77 2.66 -7.70
C LYS A 107 18.04 3.99 -7.82
N LEU A 108 17.08 4.09 -8.74
CA LEU A 108 16.25 5.28 -8.88
C LEU A 108 15.48 5.59 -7.58
N PHE A 109 14.78 4.60 -7.03
CA PHE A 109 14.07 4.73 -5.74
C PHE A 109 14.98 5.14 -4.59
N SER A 110 16.22 4.66 -4.56
CA SER A 110 17.19 5.02 -3.52
C SER A 110 17.84 6.40 -3.73
N SER A 111 17.69 7.00 -4.92
CA SER A 111 18.39 8.23 -5.32
C SER A 111 17.51 9.48 -5.28
N LEU A 112 16.18 9.32 -5.17
CA LEU A 112 15.22 10.42 -5.19
C LEU A 112 14.48 10.52 -3.85
N PRO A 113 14.13 11.73 -3.39
CA PRO A 113 13.20 11.92 -2.29
C PRO A 113 11.85 11.27 -2.57
N GLU A 114 11.17 10.85 -1.50
CA GLU A 114 9.85 10.19 -1.55
C GLU A 114 8.83 11.00 -2.36
N GLU A 115 8.72 12.30 -2.11
CA GLU A 115 7.76 13.17 -2.79
C GLU A 115 8.09 13.36 -4.28
N ALA A 116 9.38 13.31 -4.62
CA ALA A 116 9.82 13.40 -6.01
C ALA A 116 9.54 12.11 -6.78
N MET A 117 9.44 10.97 -6.10
CA MET A 117 9.13 9.68 -6.72
C MET A 117 7.65 9.53 -7.09
N ARG A 118 6.77 10.21 -6.36
CA ARG A 118 5.32 10.04 -6.47
C ARG A 118 4.79 10.15 -7.91
N PRO A 119 5.09 11.22 -8.68
CA PRO A 119 4.56 11.35 -10.03
C PRO A 119 5.05 10.26 -11.00
N PHE A 120 6.26 9.74 -10.77
CA PHE A 120 6.80 8.65 -11.58
C PHE A 120 6.07 7.33 -11.29
N VAL A 121 5.83 7.04 -10.01
CA VAL A 121 5.08 5.86 -9.59
C VAL A 121 3.65 5.91 -10.13
N ASP A 122 3.00 7.08 -10.04
CA ASP A 122 1.63 7.27 -10.53
C ASP A 122 1.51 6.98 -12.02
N ALA A 123 2.42 7.55 -12.81
CA ALA A 123 2.46 7.33 -14.25
C ALA A 123 2.68 5.85 -14.60
N ILE A 124 3.59 5.16 -13.88
CA ILE A 124 3.86 3.73 -14.10
C ILE A 124 2.62 2.89 -13.78
N ILE A 125 1.96 3.14 -12.65
CA ILE A 125 0.75 2.40 -12.25
C ILE A 125 -0.34 2.59 -13.30
N GLN A 126 -0.66 3.84 -13.66
CA GLN A 126 -1.70 4.12 -14.64
C GLN A 126 -1.39 3.50 -16.01
N GLN A 127 -0.15 3.61 -16.47
CA GLN A 127 0.28 3.00 -17.73
C GLN A 127 0.11 1.47 -17.69
N LYS A 128 0.66 0.81 -16.67
CA LYS A 128 0.62 -0.65 -16.55
C LYS A 128 -0.82 -1.17 -16.47
N VAL A 129 -1.67 -0.48 -15.71
CA VAL A 129 -3.07 -0.85 -15.58
C VAL A 129 -3.80 -0.66 -16.91
N ALA A 130 -3.59 0.45 -17.62
CA ALA A 130 -4.19 0.68 -18.92
C ALA A 130 -3.72 -0.31 -20.01
N GLU A 131 -2.49 -0.82 -19.90
CA GLU A 131 -1.93 -1.89 -20.75
C GLU A 131 -2.61 -3.24 -20.48
N GLU A 132 -2.88 -3.56 -19.20
CA GLU A 132 -3.47 -4.84 -18.79
C GLU A 132 -5.00 -4.90 -18.97
N ILE A 133 -5.71 -3.77 -18.89
CA ILE A 133 -7.15 -3.72 -19.09
C ILE A 133 -7.49 -3.97 -20.57
N LYS A 134 -8.12 -5.11 -20.83
CA LYS A 134 -8.67 -5.46 -22.14
C LYS A 134 -10.10 -4.93 -22.23
N VAL A 135 -10.41 -4.24 -23.34
CA VAL A 135 -11.74 -3.67 -23.61
C VAL A 135 -12.88 -4.68 -23.38
N LYS A 136 -12.70 -5.91 -23.87
CA LYS A 136 -13.69 -6.99 -23.71
C LYS A 136 -14.01 -7.38 -22.25
N ASP A 137 -13.16 -7.00 -21.30
CA ASP A 137 -13.31 -7.32 -19.88
C ASP A 137 -13.86 -6.12 -19.07
N CYS A 138 -14.07 -4.95 -19.70
CA CYS A 138 -14.57 -3.74 -19.03
C CYS A 138 -15.85 -3.97 -18.22
N GLY A 139 -16.87 -4.63 -18.80
CA GLY A 139 -18.11 -4.91 -18.07
C GLY A 139 -17.94 -5.88 -16.89
N LYS A 140 -16.94 -6.78 -16.93
CA LYS A 140 -16.64 -7.66 -15.78
C LYS A 140 -15.95 -6.89 -14.67
N ILE A 141 -15.05 -5.98 -15.04
CA ILE A 141 -14.37 -5.11 -14.08
C ILE A 141 -15.40 -4.19 -13.42
N GLU A 142 -16.28 -3.54 -14.20
CA GLU A 142 -17.36 -2.69 -13.66
C GLU A 142 -18.21 -3.45 -12.63
N ARG A 143 -18.69 -4.65 -12.99
CA ARG A 143 -19.46 -5.49 -12.07
C ARG A 143 -18.69 -5.84 -10.79
N GLY A 144 -17.37 -6.06 -10.90
CA GLY A 144 -16.51 -6.32 -9.75
C GLY A 144 -16.40 -5.11 -8.84
N VAL A 145 -16.17 -3.92 -9.42
CA VAL A 145 -16.10 -2.66 -8.68
C VAL A 145 -17.43 -2.36 -8.00
N GLU A 146 -18.55 -2.52 -8.71
CA GLU A 146 -19.90 -2.35 -8.15
C GLU A 146 -20.13 -3.23 -6.92
N ALA A 147 -19.72 -4.51 -6.97
CA ALA A 147 -19.84 -5.42 -5.83
C ALA A 147 -18.99 -5.00 -4.63
N LEU A 148 -17.87 -4.32 -4.88
CA LEU A 148 -16.93 -3.86 -3.87
C LEU A 148 -17.23 -2.44 -3.37
N ALA A 149 -18.02 -1.66 -4.10
CA ALA A 149 -18.29 -0.26 -3.83
C ALA A 149 -18.82 0.06 -2.41
N PRO A 150 -19.63 -0.81 -1.77
CA PRO A 150 -20.08 -0.55 -0.40
C PRO A 150 -18.99 -0.60 0.68
N LEU A 151 -17.81 -1.13 0.36
CA LEU A 151 -16.71 -1.25 1.32
C LEU A 151 -15.97 0.09 1.45
N PRO A 152 -15.79 0.62 2.67
CA PRO A 152 -14.95 1.78 2.88
C PRO A 152 -13.47 1.46 2.55
N PRO A 153 -12.64 2.47 2.24
CA PRO A 153 -11.25 2.27 1.83
C PRO A 153 -10.41 1.38 2.75
N GLU A 154 -10.55 1.54 4.06
CA GLU A 154 -9.80 0.78 5.06
C GLU A 154 -10.19 -0.71 5.06
N ASN A 155 -11.48 -1.00 4.86
CA ASN A 155 -11.96 -2.37 4.75
C ASN A 155 -11.50 -3.02 3.44
N MET A 156 -11.37 -2.24 2.36
CA MET A 156 -10.82 -2.73 1.09
C MET A 156 -9.35 -3.14 1.24
N GLY A 157 -8.53 -2.28 1.84
CA GLY A 157 -7.12 -2.57 2.11
C GLY A 157 -6.94 -3.77 3.04
N SER A 158 -7.77 -3.88 4.08
CA SER A 158 -7.80 -5.04 4.98
C SER A 158 -8.21 -6.33 4.28
N LEU A 159 -9.25 -6.26 3.43
CA LEU A 159 -9.72 -7.40 2.64
C LEU A 159 -8.63 -7.90 1.68
N LEU A 160 -7.92 -6.99 1.00
CA LEU A 160 -6.84 -7.37 0.10
C LEU A 160 -5.69 -8.04 0.87
N SER A 161 -5.32 -7.48 2.01
CA SER A 161 -4.28 -8.04 2.89
C SER A 161 -4.64 -9.46 3.34
N PHE A 162 -5.88 -9.67 3.78
CA PHE A 162 -6.39 -10.99 4.14
C PHE A 162 -6.34 -11.99 2.95
N ILE A 163 -6.78 -11.58 1.76
CA ILE A 163 -6.73 -12.44 0.56
C ILE A 163 -5.28 -12.82 0.22
N MET A 164 -4.36 -11.86 0.28
CA MET A 164 -2.95 -12.09 -0.01
C MET A 164 -2.32 -13.05 1.00
N ASP A 165 -2.64 -12.92 2.29
CA ASP A 165 -2.15 -13.79 3.36
C ASP A 165 -2.64 -15.23 3.14
N MET A 166 -3.96 -15.38 2.93
CA MET A 166 -4.61 -16.66 2.66
C MET A 166 -4.10 -17.34 1.39
N SER A 167 -3.75 -16.58 0.36
CA SER A 167 -3.24 -17.14 -0.90
C SER A 167 -1.80 -17.64 -0.82
N GLY A 168 -1.08 -17.33 0.27
CA GLY A 168 0.29 -17.76 0.48
C GLY A 168 1.27 -17.20 -0.53
N VAL A 169 1.06 -15.94 -0.99
CA VAL A 169 2.01 -15.25 -1.88
C VAL A 169 3.40 -15.27 -1.23
N LYS A 170 4.42 -15.68 -1.99
CA LYS A 170 5.79 -15.81 -1.49
C LYS A 170 6.74 -14.71 -1.98
N ASN A 171 6.32 -13.93 -2.97
CA ASN A 171 7.17 -12.93 -3.64
C ASN A 171 6.37 -11.65 -3.98
N PRO A 172 6.34 -10.68 -3.06
CA PRO A 172 6.83 -10.75 -1.69
C PRO A 172 5.88 -11.55 -0.78
N SER A 173 6.40 -12.13 0.29
CA SER A 173 5.58 -12.70 1.37
C SER A 173 4.99 -11.59 2.23
N LEU A 174 3.77 -11.78 2.75
CA LEU A 174 3.24 -10.91 3.80
C LEU A 174 3.88 -11.23 5.16
N CYS A 175 4.00 -10.20 6.00
CA CYS A 175 4.35 -10.40 7.39
C CYS A 175 3.20 -11.10 8.12
N PRO A 176 3.50 -12.00 9.08
CA PRO A 176 2.46 -12.68 9.85
C PRO A 176 1.49 -11.68 10.46
N TYR A 177 0.19 -11.95 10.32
CA TYR A 177 -0.84 -11.19 11.01
C TYR A 177 -0.67 -11.38 12.52
N ASP A 178 -0.47 -10.28 13.27
CA ASP A 178 -0.45 -10.29 14.74
C ASP A 178 -1.79 -9.72 15.25
N PRO A 179 -2.74 -10.58 15.67
CA PRO A 179 -3.94 -10.10 16.34
C PRO A 179 -3.56 -9.66 17.76
N GLU A 180 -3.43 -8.35 17.98
CA GLU A 180 -3.35 -7.79 19.33
C GLU A 180 -4.52 -8.24 20.23
#